data_AF-A0A920S3K7-F1
#
_entry.id   AF-A0A920S3K7-F1
#
_cell.length_a   1.000
_cell.length_b   1.000
_cell.length_c   1.000
_cell.angle_alpha   90.00
_cell.angle_beta   90.00
_cell.angle_gamma   90.00
#
_symmetry.space_group_name_H-M   'P 1'
#
loop_
_entity.id
_entity.type
_entity.pdbx_description
1 polymer ?
#
loop_
_entity_poly.entity_id
_entity_poly.type
_entity_poly.pdbx_seq_one_letter_code
_entity_poly.pdbx_strand_id
1 'polypeptide(L)'
;MSKAFPIAIVVSTLFLFAYFILATNGIILSFEPGLSAGDISRWCERVSSGIFREPANALSNLGFMVAGLCMFKVLSIDAVTSQKNNTFMGLNKVSILYAGAAIYLGPGSMLMHGTHTEWGQWADNLSMVMYIIFPWLYNLKEMGRWSQERFLLTYVAIVTLYGYARWVYGDDLGIGLDLFGLSIGLWIISEALFKFWSPSFRWASGSCGFWCCCNFWYFSE
;
A
#
# COMPACT_ATOMS: atom_id res chain seq x y z
N MET A 1 12.20 -15.67 -20.74
CA MET A 1 11.15 -14.71 -20.30
C MET A 1 10.82 -15.04 -18.85
N SER A 2 10.94 -14.07 -17.95
CA SER A 2 10.57 -14.29 -16.55
C SER A 2 9.08 -14.66 -16.47
N LYS A 3 8.70 -15.58 -15.57
CA LYS A 3 7.28 -15.90 -15.33
C LYS A 3 6.59 -14.84 -14.46
N ALA A 4 7.31 -13.86 -13.91
CA ALA A 4 6.79 -12.90 -12.93
C ALA A 4 5.67 -12.02 -13.51
N PHE A 5 5.87 -11.45 -14.69
CA PHE A 5 4.86 -10.61 -15.34
C PHE A 5 3.59 -11.39 -15.73
N PRO A 6 3.67 -12.58 -16.39
CA PRO A 6 2.49 -13.42 -16.61
C PRO A 6 1.77 -13.82 -15.32
N ILE A 7 2.50 -14.16 -14.25
CA ILE A 7 1.90 -14.50 -12.95
C ILE A 7 1.15 -13.30 -12.37
N ALA A 8 1.74 -12.10 -12.42
CA ALA A 8 1.09 -10.89 -11.94
C ALA A 8 -0.23 -10.62 -12.67
N ILE A 9 -0.26 -10.76 -14.00
CA ILE A 9 -1.50 -10.66 -14.79
C ILE A 9 -2.53 -11.67 -14.31
N VAL A 10 -2.14 -12.96 -14.22
CA VAL A 10 -3.06 -14.03 -13.83
C VAL A 10 -3.65 -13.76 -12.45
N VAL A 11 -2.82 -13.38 -11.47
CA VAL A 11 -3.28 -13.08 -10.10
C VAL A 11 -4.23 -11.87 -10.09
N SER A 12 -3.89 -10.79 -10.79
CA SER A 12 -4.75 -9.61 -10.92
C SER A 12 -6.11 -9.95 -11.57
N THR A 13 -6.11 -10.74 -12.65
CA THR A 13 -7.34 -11.16 -13.31
C THR A 13 -8.18 -12.09 -12.44
N LEU A 14 -7.55 -13.04 -11.74
CA LEU A 14 -8.24 -13.94 -10.82
C LEU A 14 -8.88 -13.18 -9.67
N PHE A 15 -8.23 -12.15 -9.13
CA PHE A 15 -8.82 -11.28 -8.12
C PHE A 15 -10.10 -10.59 -8.65
N LEU A 16 -10.03 -9.95 -9.82
CA LEU A 16 -11.20 -9.27 -10.40
C LEU A 16 -12.35 -10.24 -10.68
N PHE A 17 -12.03 -11.44 -11.17
CA PHE A 17 -13.01 -12.49 -11.43
C PHE A 17 -13.66 -13.00 -10.13
N ALA A 18 -12.87 -13.25 -9.09
CA ALA A 18 -13.36 -13.64 -7.77
C ALA A 18 -14.22 -12.54 -7.14
N TYR A 19 -13.78 -11.29 -7.21
CA TYR A 19 -14.55 -10.13 -6.75
C TYR A 19 -15.91 -10.09 -7.44
N PHE A 20 -15.94 -10.18 -8.78
CA PHE A 20 -17.17 -10.12 -9.56
C PHE A 20 -18.14 -11.25 -9.17
N ILE A 21 -17.66 -12.50 -9.07
CA ILE A 21 -18.50 -13.63 -8.66
C ILE A 21 -19.04 -13.42 -7.25
N LEU A 22 -18.19 -13.08 -6.28
CA LEU A 22 -18.62 -12.94 -4.89
C LEU A 22 -19.57 -11.76 -4.70
N ALA A 23 -19.33 -10.64 -5.38
CA ALA A 23 -20.17 -9.44 -5.30
C ALA A 23 -21.52 -9.65 -5.98
N THR A 24 -21.57 -10.30 -7.15
CA THR A 24 -22.83 -10.61 -7.84
C THR A 24 -23.71 -11.58 -7.06
N ASN A 25 -23.11 -12.47 -6.26
CA ASN A 25 -23.83 -13.35 -5.34
C ASN A 25 -24.16 -12.67 -3.99
N GLY A 26 -23.78 -11.40 -3.80
CA GLY A 26 -24.04 -10.65 -2.56
C GLY A 26 -23.25 -11.13 -1.34
N ILE A 27 -22.23 -11.98 -1.52
CA ILE A 27 -21.51 -12.64 -0.42
C ILE A 27 -20.59 -11.66 0.31
N ILE A 28 -19.96 -10.76 -0.44
CA ILE A 28 -18.94 -9.83 0.06
C ILE A 28 -19.46 -8.41 0.25
N LEU A 29 -20.76 -8.15 0.06
CA LEU A 29 -21.29 -6.80 0.07
C LEU A 29 -21.98 -6.48 1.40
N SER A 30 -21.69 -5.31 1.95
CA SER A 30 -22.34 -4.74 3.14
C SER A 30 -22.65 -3.26 2.89
N PHE A 31 -23.20 -2.57 3.87
CA PHE A 31 -23.17 -1.11 3.97
C PHE A 31 -22.37 -0.72 5.22
N GLU A 32 -21.65 0.40 5.18
CA GLU A 32 -21.04 0.94 6.40
C GLU A 32 -22.16 1.31 7.39
N PRO A 33 -21.91 1.23 8.71
CA PRO A 33 -22.91 1.57 9.72
C PRO A 33 -23.51 2.96 9.49
N GLY A 34 -24.84 3.02 9.35
CA GLY A 34 -25.57 4.27 9.15
C GLY A 34 -25.67 4.73 7.69
N LEU A 35 -25.13 3.99 6.72
CA LEU A 35 -25.31 4.26 5.30
C LEU A 35 -26.30 3.29 4.65
N SER A 36 -26.99 3.79 3.63
CA SER A 36 -27.90 3.05 2.75
C SER A 36 -27.68 3.45 1.29
N ALA A 37 -28.28 2.69 0.36
CA ALA A 37 -28.18 3.01 -1.06
C ALA A 37 -28.80 4.38 -1.36
N GLY A 38 -28.01 5.27 -1.98
CA GLY A 38 -28.38 6.65 -2.30
C GLY A 38 -27.75 7.70 -1.38
N ASP A 39 -27.28 7.30 -0.20
CA ASP A 39 -26.57 8.18 0.74
C ASP A 39 -25.21 8.60 0.19
N ILE A 40 -24.67 9.70 0.71
CA ILE A 40 -23.34 10.20 0.37
C ILE A 40 -22.37 9.66 1.42
N SER A 41 -21.35 8.93 0.98
CA SER A 41 -20.30 8.42 1.86
C SER A 41 -19.39 9.54 2.37
N ARG A 42 -18.54 9.22 3.35
CA ARG A 42 -17.44 10.10 3.78
C ARG A 42 -16.41 10.39 2.69
N TRP A 43 -16.39 9.60 1.61
CA TRP A 43 -15.50 9.77 0.46
C TRP A 43 -16.16 10.53 -0.69
N CYS A 44 -17.25 11.25 -0.40
CA CYS A 44 -17.96 12.11 -1.33
C CYS A 44 -18.54 11.39 -2.57
N GLU A 45 -18.74 10.08 -2.50
CA GLU A 45 -19.41 9.29 -3.54
C GLU A 45 -20.78 8.80 -3.05
N ARG A 46 -21.77 8.73 -3.94
CA ARG A 46 -23.08 8.16 -3.60
C ARG A 46 -23.00 6.65 -3.55
N VAL A 47 -23.48 6.08 -2.45
CA VAL A 47 -23.48 4.64 -2.24
C VAL A 47 -24.49 3.96 -3.16
N SER A 48 -24.03 2.98 -3.92
CA SER A 48 -24.82 2.20 -4.87
C SER A 48 -25.28 0.87 -4.29
N SER A 49 -26.44 0.41 -4.74
CA SER A 49 -26.95 -0.94 -4.45
C SER A 49 -26.32 -2.03 -5.33
N GLY A 50 -25.49 -1.66 -6.32
CA GLY A 50 -24.84 -2.58 -7.24
C GLY A 50 -23.67 -3.37 -6.63
N ILE A 51 -22.88 -4.01 -7.51
CA ILE A 51 -21.72 -4.83 -7.14
C ILE A 51 -20.54 -4.02 -6.57
N PHE A 52 -20.58 -2.71 -6.75
CA PHE A 52 -19.66 -1.75 -6.14
C PHE A 52 -20.48 -0.77 -5.32
N ARG A 53 -20.14 -0.59 -4.05
CA ARG A 53 -20.77 0.43 -3.19
C ARG A 53 -20.39 1.83 -3.61
N GLU A 54 -19.14 2.07 -3.94
CA GLU A 54 -18.66 3.33 -4.50
C GLU A 54 -17.97 3.05 -5.85
N PRO A 55 -18.72 3.00 -6.97
CA PRO A 55 -18.19 2.59 -8.27
C PRO A 55 -16.97 3.36 -8.74
N ALA A 56 -16.96 4.70 -8.65
CA ALA A 56 -15.85 5.53 -9.13
C ALA A 56 -14.61 5.31 -8.26
N ASN A 57 -14.76 5.36 -6.93
CA ASN A 57 -13.66 5.11 -5.99
C ASN A 57 -13.13 3.68 -6.13
N ALA A 58 -13.99 2.66 -6.20
CA ALA A 58 -13.58 1.27 -6.36
C ALA A 58 -12.86 1.00 -7.70
N LEU A 59 -13.38 1.50 -8.83
CA LEU A 59 -12.79 1.25 -10.15
C LEU A 59 -11.53 2.07 -10.42
N SER A 60 -11.39 3.25 -9.82
CA SER A 60 -10.18 4.07 -9.94
C SER A 60 -8.91 3.33 -9.48
N ASN A 61 -9.07 2.40 -8.52
CA ASN A 61 -8.00 1.57 -7.98
C ASN A 61 -7.40 0.55 -8.97
N LEU A 62 -8.06 0.31 -10.11
CA LEU A 62 -7.44 -0.40 -11.24
C LEU A 62 -6.18 0.31 -11.74
N GLY A 63 -6.08 1.64 -11.54
CA GLY A 63 -4.88 2.42 -11.85
C GLY A 63 -3.62 1.90 -11.14
N PHE A 64 -3.72 1.55 -9.85
CA PHE A 64 -2.61 0.97 -9.09
C PHE A 64 -2.20 -0.41 -9.61
N MET A 65 -3.20 -1.25 -9.94
CA MET A 65 -2.94 -2.56 -10.54
C MET A 65 -2.19 -2.43 -11.86
N VAL A 66 -2.65 -1.54 -12.75
CA VAL A 66 -2.00 -1.28 -14.04
C VAL A 66 -0.58 -0.74 -13.84
N ALA A 67 -0.38 0.20 -12.90
CA ALA A 67 0.95 0.73 -12.60
C ALA A 67 1.92 -0.37 -12.14
N GLY A 68 1.51 -1.23 -11.20
CA GLY A 68 2.33 -2.34 -10.75
C GLY A 68 2.58 -3.41 -11.84
N LEU A 69 1.59 -3.69 -12.70
CA LEU A 69 1.79 -4.54 -13.88
C LEU A 69 2.81 -3.94 -14.86
N CYS A 70 2.79 -2.63 -15.09
CA CYS A 70 3.80 -1.92 -15.87
C CYS A 70 5.19 -2.06 -15.24
N MET A 71 5.32 -1.96 -13.91
CA MET A 71 6.59 -2.22 -13.21
C MET A 71 7.08 -3.65 -13.49
N PHE A 72 6.23 -4.67 -13.31
CA PHE A 72 6.61 -6.06 -13.61
C PHE A 72 7.02 -6.28 -15.07
N LYS A 73 6.35 -5.60 -16.01
CA LYS A 73 6.71 -5.64 -17.44
C LYS A 73 8.12 -5.11 -17.66
N VAL A 74 8.41 -3.91 -17.17
CA VAL A 74 9.73 -3.26 -17.28
C VAL A 74 10.81 -4.12 -16.62
N LEU A 75 10.59 -4.54 -15.36
CA LEU A 75 11.53 -5.40 -14.63
C LEU A 75 11.79 -6.73 -15.35
N SER A 76 10.80 -7.29 -16.04
CA SER A 76 10.95 -8.55 -16.80
C SER A 76 11.73 -8.38 -18.10
N ILE A 77 11.74 -7.19 -18.70
CA ILE A 77 12.53 -6.84 -19.88
C ILE A 77 13.98 -6.53 -19.46
N ASP A 78 14.16 -5.74 -18.41
CA ASP A 78 15.48 -5.35 -17.89
C ASP A 78 16.29 -6.56 -17.40
N ALA A 79 15.61 -7.56 -16.83
CA ALA A 79 16.23 -8.83 -16.41
C ALA A 79 16.92 -9.57 -17.57
N VAL A 80 16.54 -9.29 -18.83
CA VAL A 80 17.11 -9.89 -20.03
C VAL A 80 18.29 -9.07 -20.57
N THR A 81 18.39 -7.78 -20.21
CA THR A 81 19.16 -6.80 -20.99
C THR A 81 20.33 -6.14 -20.23
N SER A 82 20.34 -6.12 -18.89
CA SER A 82 21.21 -5.19 -18.13
C SER A 82 22.25 -5.82 -17.19
N GLN A 83 23.42 -5.16 -17.10
CA GLN A 83 24.47 -5.40 -16.09
C GLN A 83 24.05 -4.91 -14.69
N LYS A 84 24.41 -5.70 -13.66
CA LYS A 84 23.86 -5.69 -12.29
C LYS A 84 24.33 -4.55 -11.36
N ASN A 85 24.09 -3.29 -11.70
CA ASN A 85 24.53 -2.16 -10.84
C ASN A 85 23.41 -1.43 -10.05
N ASN A 86 22.13 -1.76 -10.25
CA ASN A 86 21.01 -1.12 -9.51
C ASN A 86 19.99 -2.16 -9.02
N THR A 87 19.57 -2.04 -7.75
CA THR A 87 18.57 -2.89 -7.09
C THR A 87 17.20 -2.88 -7.78
N PHE A 88 16.85 -1.82 -8.49
CA PHE A 88 15.58 -1.71 -9.21
C PHE A 88 15.71 -2.00 -10.72
N MET A 89 16.85 -2.54 -11.17
CA MET A 89 16.99 -3.09 -12.51
C MET A 89 16.83 -4.61 -12.47
N GLY A 90 15.84 -5.10 -13.21
CA GLY A 90 15.56 -6.53 -13.30
C GLY A 90 14.86 -7.12 -12.08
N LEU A 91 14.58 -8.42 -12.16
CA LEU A 91 13.80 -9.14 -11.16
C LEU A 91 14.68 -9.67 -10.03
N ASN A 92 14.44 -9.14 -8.83
CA ASN A 92 14.99 -9.63 -7.58
C ASN A 92 13.93 -9.51 -6.47
N LYS A 93 14.23 -10.05 -5.29
CA LYS A 93 13.25 -10.09 -4.18
C LYS A 93 12.74 -8.70 -3.77
N VAL A 94 13.58 -7.66 -3.87
CA VAL A 94 13.22 -6.29 -3.46
C VAL A 94 12.36 -5.61 -4.53
N SER A 95 12.76 -5.70 -5.80
CA SER A 95 11.98 -5.10 -6.90
C SER A 95 10.62 -5.78 -7.08
N ILE A 96 10.56 -7.11 -6.92
CA ILE A 96 9.30 -7.87 -6.91
C ILE A 96 8.42 -7.48 -5.72
N LEU A 97 9.00 -7.30 -4.53
CA LEU A 97 8.25 -6.87 -3.34
C LEU A 97 7.58 -5.51 -3.57
N TYR A 98 8.33 -4.54 -4.08
CA TYR A 98 7.80 -3.20 -4.34
C TYR A 98 6.70 -3.21 -5.40
N ALA A 99 6.95 -3.85 -6.54
CA ALA A 99 5.95 -3.97 -7.60
C ALA A 99 4.70 -4.73 -7.13
N GLY A 100 4.87 -5.77 -6.30
CA GLY A 100 3.76 -6.51 -5.69
C GLY A 100 2.93 -5.66 -4.73
N ALA A 101 3.59 -4.88 -3.85
CA ALA A 101 2.91 -3.94 -2.96
C ALA A 101 2.14 -2.87 -3.73
N ALA A 102 2.72 -2.34 -4.82
CA ALA A 102 2.04 -1.39 -5.72
C ALA A 102 0.80 -2.01 -6.39
N ILE A 103 0.86 -3.28 -6.83
CA ILE A 103 -0.33 -3.98 -7.31
C ILE A 103 -1.37 -4.11 -6.20
N TYR A 104 -0.97 -4.58 -5.01
CA TYR A 104 -1.89 -4.91 -3.91
C TYR A 104 -2.67 -3.71 -3.37
N LEU A 105 -2.11 -2.49 -3.50
CA LEU A 105 -2.81 -1.25 -3.19
C LEU A 105 -4.15 -1.12 -3.93
N GLY A 106 -4.22 -1.60 -5.18
CA GLY A 106 -5.45 -1.60 -5.97
C GLY A 106 -6.55 -2.51 -5.39
N PRO A 107 -6.33 -3.82 -5.26
CA PRO A 107 -7.26 -4.75 -4.62
C PRO A 107 -7.66 -4.34 -3.20
N GLY A 108 -6.73 -3.89 -2.37
CA GLY A 108 -7.03 -3.46 -1.00
C GLY A 108 -8.08 -2.34 -0.97
N SER A 109 -7.79 -1.24 -1.66
CA SER A 109 -8.70 -0.08 -1.70
C SER A 109 -10.00 -0.36 -2.47
N MET A 110 -9.94 -1.16 -3.55
CA MET A 110 -11.14 -1.62 -4.24
C MET A 110 -12.04 -2.47 -3.35
N LEU A 111 -11.49 -3.29 -2.44
CA LEU A 111 -12.28 -4.05 -1.49
C LEU A 111 -12.99 -3.14 -0.51
N MET A 112 -12.34 -2.10 0.02
CA MET A 112 -12.97 -1.13 0.92
C MET A 112 -14.16 -0.41 0.23
N HIS A 113 -13.87 0.35 -0.84
CA HIS A 113 -14.87 1.14 -1.57
C HIS A 113 -15.92 0.27 -2.27
N GLY A 114 -15.52 -0.92 -2.70
CA GLY A 114 -16.40 -1.82 -3.41
C GLY A 114 -17.38 -2.55 -2.49
N THR A 115 -16.98 -2.90 -1.27
CA THR A 115 -17.76 -3.80 -0.40
C THR A 115 -18.42 -3.12 0.79
N HIS A 116 -17.86 -2.02 1.30
CA HIS A 116 -18.23 -1.43 2.59
C HIS A 116 -18.22 -2.43 3.76
N THR A 117 -17.26 -3.36 3.77
CA THR A 117 -17.08 -4.33 4.85
C THR A 117 -15.89 -3.96 5.74
N GLU A 118 -15.97 -4.32 7.01
CA GLU A 118 -14.88 -4.13 7.99
C GLU A 118 -13.57 -4.81 7.53
N TRP A 119 -13.65 -6.01 6.97
CA TRP A 119 -12.47 -6.71 6.45
C TRP A 119 -11.95 -6.06 5.16
N GLY A 120 -12.80 -5.41 4.37
CA GLY A 120 -12.40 -4.59 3.23
C GLY A 120 -11.62 -3.36 3.66
N GLN A 121 -12.09 -2.66 4.71
CA GLN A 121 -11.35 -1.55 5.33
C GLN A 121 -10.00 -2.00 5.89
N TRP A 122 -9.95 -3.16 6.56
CA TRP A 122 -8.69 -3.75 7.00
C TRP A 122 -7.74 -4.04 5.83
N ALA A 123 -8.24 -4.60 4.73
CA ALA A 123 -7.44 -4.94 3.56
C ALA A 123 -6.85 -3.69 2.88
N ASP A 124 -7.65 -2.63 2.76
CA ASP A 124 -7.21 -1.32 2.26
C ASP A 124 -6.09 -0.74 3.11
N ASN A 125 -6.32 -0.62 4.42
CA ASN A 125 -5.34 -0.10 5.37
C ASN A 125 -4.03 -0.90 5.35
N LEU A 126 -4.11 -2.24 5.34
CA LEU A 126 -2.93 -3.09 5.22
C LEU A 126 -2.18 -2.86 3.91
N SER A 127 -2.90 -2.70 2.79
CA SER A 127 -2.29 -2.47 1.48
C SER A 127 -1.55 -1.14 1.40
N MET A 128 -2.12 -0.08 1.98
CA MET A 128 -1.48 1.23 2.11
C MET A 128 -0.21 1.14 2.94
N VAL A 129 -0.27 0.47 4.09
CA VAL A 129 0.88 0.26 4.99
C VAL A 129 1.99 -0.56 4.31
N MET A 130 1.65 -1.63 3.61
CA MET A 130 2.60 -2.42 2.82
C MET A 130 3.33 -1.55 1.78
N TYR A 131 2.62 -0.64 1.12
CA TYR A 131 3.20 0.26 0.13
C TYR A 131 4.12 1.31 0.77
N ILE A 132 3.66 2.03 1.79
CA ILE A 132 4.38 3.18 2.36
C ILE A 132 5.56 2.77 3.26
N ILE A 133 5.55 1.57 3.85
CA ILE A 133 6.70 1.10 4.64
C ILE A 133 7.93 0.89 3.78
N PHE A 134 7.73 0.45 2.54
CA PHE A 134 8.82 0.10 1.64
C PHE A 134 9.86 1.23 1.48
N PRO A 135 9.51 2.46 1.07
CA PRO A 135 10.50 3.51 0.77
C PRO A 135 11.32 3.89 2.01
N TRP A 136 10.69 4.14 3.16
CA TRP A 136 11.44 4.58 4.35
C TRP A 136 12.30 3.47 4.94
N LEU A 137 11.81 2.22 4.93
CA LEU A 137 12.58 1.08 5.39
C LEU A 137 13.75 0.76 4.44
N TYR A 138 13.56 0.98 3.13
CA TYR A 138 14.62 0.85 2.14
C TYR A 138 15.69 1.92 2.34
N ASN A 139 15.30 3.18 2.61
CA ASN A 139 16.25 4.24 2.96
C ASN A 139 17.05 3.89 4.23
N LEU A 140 16.41 3.33 5.26
CA LEU A 140 17.10 2.82 6.44
C LEU A 140 18.05 1.66 6.14
N LYS A 141 17.66 0.74 5.24
CA LYS A 141 18.54 -0.33 4.78
C LYS A 141 19.81 0.25 4.16
N GLU A 142 19.70 1.23 3.27
CA GLU A 142 20.85 1.84 2.59
C GLU A 142 21.73 2.62 3.57
N MET A 143 21.15 3.50 4.39
CA MET A 143 21.89 4.29 5.39
C MET A 143 22.54 3.40 6.47
N GLY A 144 21.81 2.39 6.94
CA GLY A 144 22.25 1.45 7.97
C GLY A 144 23.10 0.30 7.45
N ARG A 145 23.33 0.22 6.13
CA ARG A 145 24.06 -0.87 5.45
C ARG A 145 23.51 -2.26 5.81
N TRP A 146 22.19 -2.39 5.87
CA TRP A 146 21.55 -3.67 6.21
C TRP A 146 21.65 -4.66 5.04
N SER A 147 21.77 -5.95 5.36
CA SER A 147 21.65 -7.00 4.36
C SER A 147 20.23 -7.01 3.78
N GLN A 148 20.10 -7.49 2.53
CA GLN A 148 18.80 -7.67 1.88
C GLN A 148 17.87 -8.59 2.68
N GLU A 149 18.42 -9.63 3.32
CA GLU A 149 17.66 -10.54 4.18
C GLU A 149 17.11 -9.82 5.42
N ARG A 150 17.92 -9.01 6.11
CA ARG A 150 17.46 -8.23 7.25
C ARG A 150 16.35 -7.25 6.87
N PHE A 151 16.46 -6.62 5.71
CA PHE A 151 15.40 -5.76 5.18
C PHE A 151 14.09 -6.52 4.95
N LEU A 152 14.15 -7.66 4.25
CA LEU A 152 12.96 -8.47 3.95
C LEU A 152 12.30 -9.03 5.22
N LEU A 153 13.10 -9.55 6.16
CA LEU A 153 12.59 -10.06 7.44
C LEU A 153 11.94 -8.94 8.26
N THR A 154 12.58 -7.78 8.36
CA THR A 154 12.00 -6.62 9.07
C THR A 154 10.70 -6.16 8.41
N TYR A 155 10.66 -6.07 7.07
CA TYR A 155 9.47 -5.67 6.34
C TYR A 155 8.30 -6.64 6.61
N VAL A 156 8.53 -7.95 6.45
CA VAL A 156 7.50 -8.97 6.68
C VAL A 156 7.05 -9.00 8.13
N ALA A 157 7.97 -8.82 9.08
CA ALA A 157 7.64 -8.75 10.50
C ALA A 157 6.72 -7.55 10.79
N ILE A 158 7.05 -6.34 10.30
CA ILE A 158 6.20 -5.17 10.52
C ILE A 158 4.81 -5.37 9.90
N VAL A 159 4.74 -5.80 8.64
CA VAL A 159 3.47 -6.02 7.94
C VAL A 159 2.60 -7.07 8.65
N THR A 160 3.19 -8.18 9.09
CA THR A 160 2.45 -9.27 9.75
C THR A 160 1.98 -8.85 11.14
N LEU A 161 2.86 -8.24 11.94
CA LEU A 161 2.52 -7.76 13.28
C LEU A 161 1.46 -6.67 13.20
N TYR A 162 1.60 -5.72 12.28
CA TYR A 162 0.61 -4.66 12.06
C TYR A 162 -0.72 -5.23 11.58
N GLY A 163 -0.73 -6.10 10.56
CA GLY A 163 -1.96 -6.70 10.05
C GLY A 163 -2.72 -7.47 11.12
N TYR A 164 -2.01 -8.24 11.96
CA TYR A 164 -2.60 -8.92 13.11
C TYR A 164 -3.11 -7.95 14.18
N ALA A 165 -2.30 -6.96 14.56
CA ALA A 165 -2.69 -5.98 15.57
C ALA A 165 -3.90 -5.15 15.12
N ARG A 166 -3.93 -4.68 13.87
CA ARG A 166 -5.06 -3.95 13.28
C ARG A 166 -6.33 -4.81 13.20
N TRP A 167 -6.19 -6.12 12.98
CA TRP A 167 -7.32 -7.04 13.01
C TRP A 167 -7.91 -7.21 14.41
N VAL A 168 -7.06 -7.31 15.44
CA VAL A 168 -7.49 -7.57 16.83
C VAL A 168 -7.95 -6.31 17.55
N TYR A 169 -7.23 -5.19 17.39
CA TYR A 169 -7.44 -3.97 18.16
C TYR A 169 -8.24 -2.89 17.40
N GLY A 170 -8.60 -3.14 16.14
CA GLY A 170 -9.33 -2.16 15.33
C GLY A 170 -8.44 -1.01 14.85
N ASP A 171 -9.09 0.07 14.40
CA ASP A 171 -8.43 1.30 13.94
C ASP A 171 -7.47 1.89 14.97
N ASP A 172 -6.42 2.54 14.47
CA ASP A 172 -5.36 3.17 15.27
C ASP A 172 -4.75 2.26 16.36
N LEU A 173 -4.85 0.95 16.16
CA LEU A 173 -4.38 -0.11 17.06
C LEU A 173 -4.92 0.00 18.50
N GLY A 174 -6.03 0.72 18.69
CA GLY A 174 -6.62 0.98 20.01
C GLY A 174 -5.80 1.93 20.91
N ILE A 175 -4.68 2.47 20.42
CA ILE A 175 -3.78 3.36 21.16
C ILE A 175 -3.55 4.70 20.45
N GLY A 176 -4.30 4.99 19.39
CA GLY A 176 -4.13 6.21 18.59
C GLY A 176 -2.92 6.18 17.65
N LEU A 177 -2.41 4.98 17.30
CA LEU A 177 -1.26 4.82 16.44
C LEU A 177 -1.67 4.51 14.99
N ASP A 178 -1.69 5.54 14.16
CA ASP A 178 -1.77 5.39 12.70
C ASP A 178 -0.39 5.13 12.09
N LEU A 179 -0.11 3.87 11.75
CA LEU A 179 1.15 3.49 11.13
C LEU A 179 1.31 4.04 9.71
N PHE A 180 0.20 4.25 8.99
CA PHE A 180 0.26 4.80 7.64
C PHE A 180 0.73 6.26 7.69
N GLY A 181 0.06 7.12 8.46
CA GLY A 181 0.46 8.51 8.69
C GLY A 181 1.86 8.63 9.27
N LEU A 182 2.21 7.81 10.27
CA LEU A 182 3.57 7.76 10.82
C LEU A 182 4.61 7.42 9.73
N SER A 183 4.29 6.48 8.83
CA SER A 183 5.18 6.07 7.75
C SER A 183 5.41 7.17 6.72
N ILE A 184 4.43 8.04 6.46
CA ILE A 184 4.63 9.22 5.61
C ILE A 184 5.69 10.15 6.23
N GLY A 185 5.57 10.44 7.54
CA GLY A 185 6.55 11.23 8.27
C GLY A 185 7.95 10.61 8.24
N LEU A 186 8.04 9.30 8.51
CA LEU A 186 9.30 8.55 8.44
C LEU A 186 9.92 8.56 7.03
N TRP A 187 9.10 8.45 5.99
CA TRP A 187 9.56 8.53 4.61
C TRP A 187 10.18 9.88 4.31
N ILE A 188 9.48 10.98 4.59
CA ILE A 188 10.00 12.33 4.35
C ILE A 188 11.30 12.57 5.12
N ILE A 189 11.37 12.18 6.41
CA ILE A 189 12.59 12.27 7.21
C ILE A 189 13.73 11.48 6.56
N SER A 190 13.46 10.22 6.21
CA SER A 190 14.49 9.33 5.64
C SER A 190 15.00 9.81 4.29
N GLU A 191 14.12 10.35 3.44
CA GLU A 191 14.46 10.89 2.12
C GLU A 191 15.30 12.16 2.25
N ALA A 192 14.90 13.06 3.16
CA ALA A 192 15.66 14.27 3.46
C ALA A 192 17.06 13.93 4.01
N LEU A 193 17.15 12.97 4.92
CA LEU A 193 18.42 12.48 5.45
C LEU A 193 19.31 11.86 4.37
N PHE A 194 18.72 11.06 3.47
CA PHE A 194 19.47 10.43 2.39
C PHE A 194 20.02 11.46 1.40
N LYS A 195 19.25 12.51 1.08
CA LYS A 195 19.62 13.53 0.09
C LYS A 195 20.50 14.66 0.62
N PHE A 196 20.33 15.07 1.88
CA PHE A 196 20.96 16.26 2.47
C PHE A 196 21.82 15.94 3.70
N TRP A 197 22.39 14.74 3.76
CA TRP A 197 23.10 14.26 4.94
C TRP A 197 24.20 15.22 5.44
N SER A 198 24.13 15.56 6.73
CA SER A 198 25.25 16.13 7.48
C SER A 198 25.11 15.80 8.97
N PRO A 199 26.20 15.84 9.78
CA PRO A 199 26.15 15.52 11.20
C PRO A 199 25.17 16.40 12.00
N SER A 200 25.05 17.69 11.64
CA SER A 200 24.09 18.62 12.24
C SER A 200 22.66 18.34 11.75
N PHE A 201 22.48 18.05 10.46
CA PHE A 201 21.17 17.77 9.88
C PHE A 201 20.55 16.47 10.40
N ARG A 202 21.34 15.51 10.90
CA ARG A 202 20.83 14.29 11.57
C ARG A 202 19.90 14.61 12.73
N TRP A 203 20.21 15.65 13.50
CA TRP A 203 19.39 16.07 14.63
C TRP A 203 18.22 16.96 14.19
N ALA A 204 18.42 17.77 13.15
CA ALA A 204 17.39 18.67 12.62
C ALA A 204 16.32 17.96 11.77
N SER A 205 16.62 16.80 11.19
CA SER A 205 15.71 16.09 10.27
C SER A 205 14.41 15.63 10.95
N GLY A 206 14.44 15.39 12.27
CA GLY A 206 13.23 15.09 13.03
C GLY A 206 12.19 16.21 12.94
N SER A 207 12.63 17.47 12.83
CA SER A 207 11.76 18.63 12.67
C SER A 207 11.07 18.67 11.30
N CYS A 208 11.67 18.08 10.26
CA CYS A 208 11.04 17.98 8.93
C CYS A 208 9.82 17.05 8.99
N GLY A 209 9.92 15.92 9.69
CA GLY A 209 8.79 15.02 9.90
C GLY A 209 7.70 15.64 10.77
N PHE A 210 8.08 16.33 11.85
CA PHE A 210 7.11 17.08 12.67
C PHE A 210 6.34 18.12 11.85
N TRP A 211 7.03 18.90 11.01
CA TRP A 211 6.36 19.90 10.17
C TRP A 211 5.38 19.27 9.17
N CYS A 212 5.74 18.14 8.57
CA CYS A 212 4.82 17.41 7.68
C CYS A 212 3.65 16.78 8.43
N CYS A 213 3.89 16.14 9.58
CA CYS A 213 2.82 15.59 10.41
C CYS A 213 1.86 16.69 10.91
N CYS A 214 2.36 17.87 11.28
CA CYS A 214 1.51 19.01 11.67
C CYS A 214 0.63 19.50 10.52
N ASN A 215 1.14 19.49 9.28
CA ASN A 215 0.33 19.86 8.12
C ASN A 215 -0.67 18.75 7.75
N PHE A 216 -0.30 17.47 7.86
CA PHE A 216 -1.17 16.35 7.51
C PHE A 216 -2.29 16.15 8.55
N TRP A 217 -1.98 16.30 9.85
CA TRP A 217 -2.96 16.23 10.94
C TRP A 217 -4.05 17.29 10.79
N TYR A 218 -3.71 18.47 10.29
CA TYR A 218 -4.66 19.56 10.06
C TYR A 218 -5.65 19.30 8.91
N PHE A 219 -5.42 18.27 8.09
CA PHE A 219 -6.32 17.87 6.99
C PHE A 219 -7.13 16.59 7.28
N SER A 220 -6.89 15.94 8.42
CA SER A 220 -7.55 14.69 8.83
C SER A 220 -8.61 14.88 9.93
N GLU A 221 -8.88 16.12 10.34
CA GLU A 221 -10.03 16.52 11.18
C GLU A 221 -11.16 17.14 10.33
#